data_AF-A0A0H4X1G2-F1
#
_entry.id   AF-A0A0H4X1G2-F1
#
_cell.length_a   1.000
_cell.length_b   1.000
_cell.length_c   1.000
_cell.angle_alpha   90.00
_cell.angle_beta   90.00
_cell.angle_gamma   90.00
#
_symmetry.space_group_name_H-M   'P 1'
#
loop_
_entity.id
_entity.type
_entity.pdbx_description
1 polymer ?
#
loop_
_entity_poly.entity_id
_entity_poly.type
_entity_poly.pdbx_seq_one_letter_code
_entity_poly.pdbx_strand_id
1 'polypeptide(L)'
;MNLEQLREHPFFPFLAFRENDLEFLLLEMFWAEFFRDCLEKPEHVKDWESLFPAERDGVPILVVANASRNRAVRIHLRLNAGDKPLFPPGAPQMHGEYFLPLDLWLDEVRDSTGTTAYPSVVISTDMSLSALAMTRKVLNQFCLEEDPQGPTRAWIDQYYEALDANGYPGK
;
A
#
# COMPACT_ATOMS: atom_id res chain seq x y z
N MET A 1 5.53 -2.25 -20.06
CA MET A 1 4.70 -3.41 -19.66
C MET A 1 3.55 -2.86 -18.85
N ASN A 2 2.32 -3.26 -19.12
CA ASN A 2 1.15 -2.80 -18.37
C ASN A 2 0.86 -3.73 -17.18
N LEU A 3 -0.09 -3.34 -16.32
CA LEU A 3 -0.44 -4.07 -15.11
C LEU A 3 -0.92 -5.51 -15.37
N GLU A 4 -1.63 -5.75 -16.47
CA GLU A 4 -2.11 -7.08 -16.86
C GLU A 4 -0.94 -7.99 -17.23
N GLN A 5 -0.02 -7.52 -18.07
CA GLN A 5 1.20 -8.24 -18.44
C GLN A 5 2.08 -8.56 -17.23
N LEU A 6 2.15 -7.67 -16.24
CA LEU A 6 2.86 -7.89 -14.99
C LEU A 6 2.23 -9.01 -14.15
N ARG A 7 0.90 -9.12 -14.12
CA ARG A 7 0.16 -10.18 -13.40
C ARG A 7 0.31 -11.54 -14.07
N GLU A 8 0.46 -11.56 -15.39
CA GLU A 8 0.66 -12.79 -16.17
C GLU A 8 2.13 -13.26 -16.20
N HIS A 9 3.06 -12.44 -15.68
CA HIS A 9 4.48 -12.78 -15.68
C HIS A 9 4.76 -14.05 -14.84
N PRO A 10 5.62 -14.99 -15.30
CA PRO A 10 5.88 -16.25 -14.59
C PRO A 10 6.41 -16.10 -13.16
N PHE A 11 7.04 -14.98 -12.86
CA PHE A 11 7.57 -14.68 -11.52
C PHE A 11 6.55 -14.01 -10.60
N PHE A 12 5.37 -13.60 -11.07
CA PHE A 12 4.36 -13.00 -10.21
C PHE A 12 3.99 -13.98 -9.08
N PRO A 13 3.96 -13.56 -7.79
CA PRO A 13 3.96 -12.18 -7.27
C PRO A 13 5.35 -11.65 -6.82
N PHE A 14 6.42 -12.04 -7.50
CA PHE A 14 7.80 -11.55 -7.33
C PHE A 14 8.39 -11.81 -5.94
N LEU A 15 8.23 -13.04 -5.43
CA LEU A 15 8.59 -13.39 -4.05
C LEU A 15 10.10 -13.34 -3.76
N ALA A 16 10.96 -13.45 -4.78
CA ALA A 16 12.42 -13.44 -4.62
C ALA A 16 13.05 -12.07 -4.93
N PHE A 17 12.26 -10.99 -4.91
CA PHE A 17 12.73 -9.63 -5.24
C PHE A 17 13.93 -9.17 -4.41
N ARG A 18 14.09 -9.67 -3.18
CA ARG A 18 15.22 -9.29 -2.31
C ARG A 18 16.56 -9.76 -2.87
N GLU A 19 16.58 -10.91 -3.52
CA GLU A 19 17.80 -11.54 -4.05
C GLU A 19 17.89 -11.51 -5.58
N ASN A 20 16.80 -11.17 -6.28
CA ASN A 20 16.71 -11.20 -7.75
C ASN A 20 16.39 -9.80 -8.33
N ASP A 21 17.35 -9.24 -9.09
CA ASP A 21 17.23 -7.89 -9.66
C ASP A 21 16.08 -7.74 -10.65
N LEU A 22 15.79 -8.79 -11.43
CA LEU A 22 14.68 -8.76 -12.37
C LEU A 22 13.35 -8.76 -11.63
N GLU A 23 13.19 -9.61 -10.61
CA GLU A 23 11.97 -9.61 -9.79
C GLU A 23 11.78 -8.29 -9.02
N PHE A 24 12.86 -7.66 -8.56
CA PHE A 24 12.78 -6.34 -7.95
C PHE A 24 12.28 -5.28 -8.92
N LEU A 25 12.86 -5.19 -10.13
CA LEU A 25 12.41 -4.26 -11.15
C LEU A 25 10.94 -4.51 -11.55
N LEU A 26 10.55 -5.78 -11.69
CA LEU A 26 9.16 -6.15 -12.01
C LEU A 26 8.20 -5.75 -10.90
N LEU A 27 8.61 -5.89 -9.64
CA LEU A 27 7.84 -5.48 -8.47
C LEU A 27 7.68 -3.94 -8.40
N GLU A 28 8.75 -3.18 -8.64
CA GLU A 28 8.68 -1.71 -8.74
C GLU A 28 7.71 -1.27 -9.84
N MET A 29 7.84 -1.87 -11.04
CA MET A 29 6.94 -1.60 -12.16
C MET A 29 5.49 -1.97 -11.82
N PHE A 30 5.27 -3.09 -11.14
CA PHE A 30 3.94 -3.50 -10.69
C PHE A 30 3.29 -2.43 -9.82
N TRP A 31 3.97 -1.96 -8.78
CA TRP A 31 3.39 -0.99 -7.87
C TRP A 31 3.18 0.38 -8.51
N ALA A 32 4.08 0.81 -9.39
CA ALA A 32 3.90 2.03 -10.17
C ALA A 32 2.68 1.95 -11.10
N GLU A 33 2.53 0.86 -11.87
CA GLU A 33 1.38 0.68 -12.77
C GLU A 33 0.08 0.45 -11.99
N PHE A 34 0.13 -0.28 -10.87
CA PHE A 34 -1.02 -0.47 -9.99
C PHE A 34 -1.53 0.84 -9.42
N PHE A 35 -0.63 1.72 -8.95
CA PHE A 35 -1.00 3.04 -8.45
C PHE A 35 -1.72 3.87 -9.53
N ARG A 36 -1.17 3.94 -10.74
CA ARG A 36 -1.78 4.68 -11.85
C ARG A 36 -3.17 4.13 -12.20
N ASP A 37 -3.28 2.80 -12.28
CA ASP A 37 -4.52 2.12 -12.57
C ASP A 37 -5.61 2.37 -11.50
N CYS A 38 -5.23 2.58 -10.23
CA CYS A 38 -6.18 2.90 -9.17
C CYS A 38 -6.81 4.29 -9.29
N LEU A 39 -6.14 5.24 -9.96
CA LEU A 39 -6.65 6.60 -10.14
C LEU A 39 -7.49 6.75 -11.42
N GLU A 40 -7.54 5.69 -12.24
CA GLU A 40 -8.36 5.45 -13.45
C GLU A 40 -8.19 6.44 -14.60
N LYS A 41 -8.07 7.74 -14.30
CA LYS A 41 -8.01 8.81 -15.30
C LYS A 41 -6.63 9.47 -15.34
N PRO A 42 -6.08 9.75 -16.53
CA PRO A 42 -4.76 10.38 -16.66
C PRO A 42 -4.62 11.69 -15.88
N GLU A 43 -5.68 12.50 -15.80
CA GLU A 43 -5.70 13.76 -15.06
C GLU A 43 -5.56 13.59 -13.54
N HIS A 44 -5.95 12.45 -12.99
CA HIS A 44 -5.81 12.17 -11.56
C HIS A 44 -4.42 11.66 -11.20
N VAL A 45 -3.76 10.98 -12.15
CA VAL A 45 -2.36 10.54 -12.04
C VAL A 45 -1.40 11.70 -12.25
N LYS A 46 -1.83 12.71 -12.99
CA LYS A 46 -1.05 13.91 -13.25
C LYS A 46 -0.58 14.55 -11.94
N ASP A 47 0.66 15.01 -11.94
CA ASP A 47 1.33 15.66 -10.80
C ASP A 47 1.68 14.74 -9.61
N TRP A 48 1.45 13.42 -9.72
CA TRP A 48 2.03 12.44 -8.79
C TRP A 48 3.43 12.03 -9.25
N GLU A 49 4.43 12.34 -8.43
CA GLU A 49 5.83 12.09 -8.72
C GLU A 49 6.46 11.20 -7.64
N SER A 50 7.43 10.37 -8.03
CA SER A 50 8.21 9.57 -7.09
C SER A 50 9.07 10.49 -6.22
N LEU A 51 8.97 10.34 -4.89
CA LEU A 51 9.82 11.09 -3.96
C LEU A 51 11.13 10.37 -3.66
N PHE A 52 11.08 9.04 -3.57
CA PHE A 52 12.20 8.20 -3.20
C PHE A 52 12.21 6.94 -4.06
N PRO A 53 13.39 6.38 -4.36
CA PRO A 53 13.50 5.07 -4.99
C PRO A 53 12.86 4.00 -4.09
N ALA A 54 12.48 2.86 -4.69
CA ALA A 54 12.05 1.73 -3.90
C ALA A 54 13.23 1.10 -3.15
N GLU A 55 12.95 0.59 -1.96
CA GLU A 55 13.91 -0.11 -1.12
C GLU A 55 13.82 -1.62 -1.32
N ARG A 56 14.99 -2.27 -1.29
CA ARG A 56 15.11 -3.70 -1.62
C ARG A 56 14.47 -4.62 -0.59
N ASP A 57 14.18 -4.12 0.61
CA ASP A 57 13.47 -4.85 1.65
C ASP A 57 11.93 -4.78 1.50
N GLY A 58 11.45 -3.90 0.59
CA GLY A 58 10.04 -3.64 0.32
C GLY A 58 9.43 -2.52 1.17
N VAL A 59 10.22 -1.81 1.98
CA VAL A 59 9.76 -0.84 2.97
C VAL A 59 10.52 0.49 2.83
N PRO A 60 10.13 1.37 1.90
CA PRO A 60 8.96 1.30 1.00
C PRO A 60 9.25 0.69 -0.38
N ILE A 61 8.23 0.11 -1.03
CA ILE A 61 8.27 -0.32 -2.45
C ILE A 61 7.72 0.75 -3.41
N LEU A 62 7.02 1.77 -2.88
CA LEU A 62 6.60 2.95 -3.63
C LEU A 62 6.47 4.14 -2.68
N VAL A 63 7.04 5.29 -3.06
CA VAL A 63 6.72 6.59 -2.44
C VAL A 63 6.44 7.61 -3.52
N VAL A 64 5.22 8.13 -3.54
CA VAL A 64 4.80 9.17 -4.48
C VAL A 64 4.14 10.33 -3.76
N ALA A 65 4.31 11.54 -4.27
CA ALA A 65 3.64 12.72 -3.75
C ALA A 65 3.06 13.58 -4.85
N ASN A 66 2.04 14.33 -4.48
CA ASN A 66 1.42 15.33 -5.30
C ASN A 66 1.49 16.68 -4.58
N ALA A 67 2.36 17.56 -5.09
CA ALA A 67 2.63 18.85 -4.46
C ALA A 67 1.42 19.79 -4.51
N SER A 68 0.64 19.76 -5.59
CA SER A 68 -0.54 20.63 -5.73
C SER A 68 -1.66 20.24 -4.76
N ARG A 69 -1.75 18.95 -4.43
CA ARG A 69 -2.69 18.41 -3.44
C ARG A 69 -2.15 18.36 -2.02
N ASN A 70 -0.85 18.63 -1.81
CA ASN A 70 -0.15 18.47 -0.54
C ASN A 70 -0.39 17.07 0.09
N ARG A 71 -0.12 16.00 -0.67
CA ARG A 71 -0.32 14.61 -0.22
C ARG A 71 0.78 13.69 -0.70
N ALA A 72 0.98 12.61 0.05
CA ALA A 72 1.85 11.52 -0.35
C ALA A 72 1.24 10.14 -0.08
N VAL A 73 1.70 9.15 -0.82
CA VAL A 73 1.37 7.74 -0.62
C VAL A 73 2.66 6.98 -0.44
N ARG A 74 2.69 6.12 0.58
CA ARG A 74 3.73 5.13 0.80
C ARG A 74 3.14 3.74 0.73
N ILE A 75 3.72 2.87 -0.08
CA ILE A 75 3.38 1.45 -0.11
C ILE A 75 4.54 0.66 0.47
N HIS A 76 4.26 -0.17 1.47
CA HIS A 76 5.20 -1.13 2.04
C HIS A 76 4.73 -2.53 1.67
N LEU A 77 5.60 -3.36 1.11
CA LEU A 77 5.27 -4.75 0.81
C LEU A 77 5.35 -5.60 2.10
N ARG A 78 4.24 -6.27 2.43
CA ARG A 78 4.19 -7.26 3.50
C ARG A 78 4.42 -8.65 2.94
N LEU A 79 5.23 -9.43 3.64
CA LEU A 79 5.44 -10.85 3.34
C LEU A 79 5.01 -11.68 4.55
N ASN A 80 4.24 -12.73 4.31
CA ASN A 80 3.91 -13.72 5.33
C ASN A 80 5.03 -14.77 5.44
N ALA A 81 6.25 -14.34 5.77
CA ALA A 81 7.43 -15.20 5.77
C ALA A 81 7.36 -16.36 6.79
N GLY A 82 6.46 -16.27 7.78
CA GLY A 82 6.25 -17.32 8.79
C GLY A 82 5.07 -18.24 8.50
N ASP A 83 4.44 -18.14 7.33
CA ASP A 83 3.21 -18.87 6.95
C ASP A 83 2.14 -18.82 8.05
N LYS A 84 2.00 -17.64 8.66
CA LYS A 84 1.03 -17.40 9.71
C LYS A 84 -0.39 -17.52 9.12
N PRO A 85 -1.37 -18.04 9.88
CA PRO A 85 -2.76 -18.05 9.45
C PRO A 85 -3.24 -16.64 9.10
N LEU A 86 -4.03 -16.49 8.04
CA LEU A 86 -4.61 -15.20 7.64
C LEU A 86 -5.72 -14.78 8.60
N PHE A 87 -5.85 -13.48 8.87
CA PHE A 87 -7.00 -12.90 9.56
C PHE A 87 -8.16 -12.59 8.58
N PRO A 88 -9.46 -12.75 8.95
CA PRO A 88 -9.99 -13.24 10.22
C PRO A 88 -9.95 -14.76 10.36
N PRO A 89 -9.93 -15.31 11.59
CA PRO A 89 -9.74 -16.72 11.79
C PRO A 89 -11.03 -17.54 11.62
N GLY A 90 -10.91 -18.68 10.93
CA GLY A 90 -11.81 -19.83 11.10
C GLY A 90 -11.35 -20.81 12.19
N ALA A 91 -10.38 -20.40 13.01
CA ALA A 91 -9.71 -21.19 14.06
C ALA A 91 -9.83 -20.46 15.41
N PRO A 92 -9.75 -21.14 16.56
CA PRO A 92 -9.93 -20.51 17.87
C PRO A 92 -8.95 -19.35 18.07
N GLN A 93 -9.41 -18.30 18.75
CA GLN A 93 -8.72 -17.03 19.01
C GLN A 93 -7.25 -17.24 19.43
N MET A 94 -6.32 -17.15 18.48
CA MET A 94 -4.88 -17.14 18.74
C MET A 94 -4.38 -15.68 18.70
N HIS A 95 -4.42 -15.01 19.84
CA HIS A 95 -3.92 -13.63 19.96
C HIS A 95 -2.45 -13.52 19.49
N GLY A 96 -2.19 -12.71 18.46
CA GLY A 96 -0.83 -12.41 17.97
C GLY A 96 -0.25 -13.37 16.92
N GLU A 97 -1.00 -14.40 16.51
CA GLU A 97 -0.49 -15.42 15.57
C GLU A 97 -0.95 -15.22 14.13
N TYR A 98 -1.84 -14.28 13.84
CA TYR A 98 -2.36 -14.07 12.49
C TYR A 98 -1.51 -13.09 11.66
N PHE A 99 -1.40 -13.38 10.38
CA PHE A 99 -0.95 -12.42 9.39
C PHE A 99 -2.12 -11.53 8.98
N LEU A 100 -1.94 -10.22 9.14
CA LEU A 100 -2.83 -9.21 8.59
C LEU A 100 -2.29 -8.79 7.21
N PRO A 101 -2.99 -9.10 6.09
CA PRO A 101 -2.55 -8.77 4.74
C PRO A 101 -2.44 -7.29 4.43
N LEU A 102 -3.12 -6.45 5.22
CA LEU A 102 -3.22 -5.01 5.03
C LEU A 102 -3.18 -4.29 6.38
N ASP A 103 -2.24 -3.37 6.56
CA ASP A 103 -2.14 -2.48 7.72
C ASP A 103 -2.02 -1.04 7.18
N LEU A 104 -2.78 -0.11 7.75
CA LEU A 104 -2.98 1.23 7.20
C LEU A 104 -2.79 2.28 8.29
N TRP A 105 -2.10 3.36 8.00
CA TRP A 105 -2.03 4.48 8.94
C TRP A 105 -1.74 5.79 8.21
N LEU A 106 -2.02 6.88 8.90
CA LEU A 106 -1.61 8.22 8.47
C LEU A 106 -0.32 8.61 9.18
N ASP A 107 0.58 9.25 8.45
CA ASP A 107 1.86 9.74 8.94
C ASP A 107 2.35 10.86 8.01
N GLU A 108 3.52 11.44 8.24
CA GLU A 108 4.13 12.48 7.40
C GLU A 108 5.35 11.94 6.66
N VAL A 109 5.54 12.37 5.41
CA VAL A 109 6.80 12.17 4.69
C VAL A 109 7.34 13.51 4.21
N ARG A 110 8.65 13.70 4.34
CA ARG A 110 9.32 14.90 3.84
C ARG A 110 10.00 14.62 2.51
N ASP A 111 10.13 15.64 1.68
CA ASP A 111 10.94 15.57 0.47
C ASP A 111 12.43 15.37 0.80
N SER A 112 13.24 15.11 -0.23
CA SER A 112 14.68 14.85 -0.07
C SER A 112 15.45 16.03 0.51
N THR A 113 14.91 17.25 0.42
CA THR A 113 15.50 18.45 1.03
C THR A 113 15.09 18.64 2.49
N GLY A 114 14.07 17.92 2.97
CA GLY A 114 13.48 18.07 4.29
C GLY A 114 12.57 19.30 4.44
N THR A 115 12.41 20.10 3.39
CA THR A 115 11.72 21.39 3.41
C THR A 115 10.21 21.23 3.38
N THR A 116 9.71 20.33 2.53
CA THR A 116 8.27 20.16 2.32
C THR A 116 7.80 18.88 2.98
N ALA A 117 6.79 19.01 3.84
CA ALA A 117 6.13 17.92 4.53
C ALA A 117 4.79 17.61 3.87
N TYR A 118 4.57 16.34 3.54
CA TYR A 118 3.33 15.86 2.97
C TYR A 118 2.62 14.93 3.96
N PRO A 119 1.36 15.25 4.34
CA PRO A 119 0.46 14.26 4.91
C PRO A 119 0.40 13.03 4.00
N SER A 120 0.58 11.86 4.60
CA SER A 120 0.71 10.62 3.86
C SER A 120 -0.19 9.53 4.41
N VAL A 121 -0.78 8.75 3.50
CA VAL A 121 -1.29 7.43 3.83
C VAL A 121 -0.17 6.42 3.61
N VAL A 122 0.05 5.57 4.60
CA VAL A 122 0.94 4.43 4.48
C VAL A 122 0.08 3.19 4.37
N ILE A 123 0.31 2.45 3.29
CA ILE A 123 -0.37 1.21 2.98
C ILE A 123 0.67 0.10 3.05
N SER A 124 0.66 -0.65 4.15
CA SER A 124 1.43 -1.86 4.27
C SER A 124 0.57 -3.03 3.81
N THR A 125 0.83 -3.57 2.63
CA THR A 125 -0.04 -4.56 1.97
C THR A 125 0.78 -5.71 1.40
N ASP A 126 0.20 -6.91 1.39
CA ASP A 126 0.69 -8.00 0.54
C ASP A 126 0.11 -7.89 -0.89
N MET A 127 0.40 -8.89 -1.74
CA MET A 127 -0.08 -8.95 -3.12
C MET A 127 -1.29 -9.88 -3.31
N SER A 128 -1.99 -10.25 -2.22
CA SER A 128 -3.22 -11.02 -2.31
C SER A 128 -4.33 -10.20 -2.99
N LEU A 129 -5.27 -10.88 -3.67
CA LEU A 129 -6.34 -10.20 -4.40
C LEU A 129 -7.21 -9.31 -3.49
N SER A 130 -7.49 -9.75 -2.26
CA SER A 130 -8.27 -8.99 -1.29
C SER A 130 -7.51 -7.74 -0.80
N ALA A 131 -6.22 -7.86 -0.50
CA ALA A 131 -5.40 -6.74 -0.05
C ALA A 131 -5.19 -5.71 -1.17
N LEU A 132 -4.96 -6.17 -2.41
CA LEU A 132 -4.89 -5.29 -3.58
C LEU A 132 -6.21 -4.57 -3.84
N ALA A 133 -7.35 -5.27 -3.77
CA ALA A 133 -8.66 -4.65 -3.93
C ALA A 133 -8.92 -3.56 -2.88
N MET A 134 -8.49 -3.79 -1.64
CA MET A 134 -8.62 -2.80 -0.57
C MET A 134 -7.64 -1.64 -0.73
N THR A 135 -6.39 -1.92 -1.08
CA THR A 135 -5.38 -0.91 -1.40
C THR A 135 -5.88 0.03 -2.48
N ARG A 136 -6.52 -0.49 -3.54
CA ARG A 136 -7.16 0.33 -4.57
C ARG A 136 -8.20 1.29 -4.01
N LYS A 137 -9.08 0.83 -3.12
CA LYS A 137 -10.11 1.68 -2.50
C LYS A 137 -9.46 2.82 -1.71
N VAL A 138 -8.44 2.51 -0.90
CA VAL A 138 -7.71 3.50 -0.10
C VAL A 138 -7.00 4.50 -1.00
N LEU A 139 -6.29 4.04 -2.03
CA LEU A 139 -5.61 4.91 -3.00
C LEU A 139 -6.58 5.83 -3.71
N ASN A 140 -7.66 5.28 -4.27
CA ASN A 140 -8.68 6.07 -4.97
C ASN A 140 -9.29 7.13 -4.04
N GLN A 141 -9.67 6.75 -2.82
CA GLN A 141 -10.26 7.69 -1.86
C GLN A 141 -9.27 8.76 -1.40
N PHE A 142 -8.10 8.38 -0.87
CA PHE A 142 -7.13 9.31 -0.30
C PHE A 142 -6.51 10.24 -1.35
N CYS A 143 -6.26 9.73 -2.56
CA CYS A 143 -5.65 10.56 -3.59
C CYS A 143 -6.65 11.54 -4.21
N LEU A 144 -7.95 11.24 -4.18
CA LEU A 144 -8.99 12.05 -4.80
C LEU A 144 -9.74 12.96 -3.83
N GLU A 145 -9.76 12.66 -2.53
CA GLU A 145 -10.45 13.47 -1.53
C GLU A 145 -9.91 14.92 -1.47
N GLU A 146 -10.83 15.89 -1.38
CA GLU A 146 -10.48 17.31 -1.31
C GLU A 146 -10.05 17.74 0.10
N ASP A 147 -10.63 17.13 1.14
CA ASP A 147 -10.37 17.47 2.55
C ASP A 147 -9.17 16.66 3.10
N PRO A 148 -8.09 17.29 3.61
CA PRO A 148 -6.96 16.63 4.26
C PRO A 148 -7.30 15.88 5.55
N GLN A 149 -8.36 16.28 6.26
CA GLN A 149 -8.91 15.51 7.39
C GLN A 149 -10.06 14.61 6.95
N GLY A 150 -10.12 14.33 5.64
CA GLY A 150 -11.27 13.81 4.95
C GLY A 150 -11.61 12.35 5.27
N PRO A 151 -12.45 11.74 4.41
CA PRO A 151 -13.09 10.46 4.68
C PRO A 151 -12.09 9.32 4.88
N THR A 152 -10.84 9.43 4.40
CA THR A 152 -9.82 8.39 4.61
C THR A 152 -9.53 8.15 6.09
N ARG A 153 -9.47 9.19 6.92
CA ARG A 153 -9.23 8.99 8.36
C ARG A 153 -10.35 8.19 9.00
N ALA A 154 -11.59 8.65 8.81
CA ALA A 154 -12.77 7.97 9.33
C ALA A 154 -12.90 6.53 8.79
N TRP A 155 -12.53 6.30 7.55
CA TRP A 155 -12.53 4.97 6.95
C TRP A 155 -11.47 4.04 7.57
N ILE A 156 -10.25 4.53 7.82
CA ILE A 156 -9.20 3.78 8.51
C ILE A 156 -9.67 3.44 9.93
N ASP A 157 -10.25 4.40 10.64
CA ASP A 157 -10.77 4.18 12.00
C ASP A 157 -11.87 3.08 11.97
N GLN A 158 -12.83 3.14 11.04
CA GLN A 158 -13.86 2.09 10.85
C GLN A 158 -13.26 0.72 10.48
N TYR A 159 -12.20 0.69 9.67
CA TYR A 159 -11.50 -0.54 9.32
C TYR A 159 -10.94 -1.22 10.57
N TYR A 160 -10.29 -0.47 11.46
CA TYR A 160 -9.77 -1.01 12.72
C TYR A 160 -10.87 -1.35 13.72
N GLU A 161 -11.95 -0.57 13.82
CA GLU A 161 -13.11 -0.93 14.64
C GLU A 161 -13.71 -2.29 14.22
N ALA A 162 -13.76 -2.56 12.91
CA ALA A 162 -14.20 -3.84 12.39
C ALA A 162 -13.20 -4.97 12.69
N LEU A 163 -11.89 -4.71 12.61
CA LEU A 163 -10.86 -5.69 13.01
C LEU A 163 -10.96 -6.02 14.50
N ASP A 164 -11.12 -5.01 15.35
CA ASP A 164 -11.30 -5.12 16.80
C ASP A 164 -12.53 -5.95 17.15
N ALA A 165 -13.67 -5.65 16.52
CA ALA A 165 -14.90 -6.41 16.70
C ALA A 165 -14.75 -7.89 16.30
N ASN A 166 -13.80 -8.21 15.42
CA ASN A 166 -13.50 -9.57 14.99
C ASN A 166 -12.30 -10.20 15.74
N GLY A 167 -11.82 -9.58 16.83
CA GLY A 167 -10.82 -10.13 17.73
C GLY A 167 -9.36 -9.90 17.32
N TYR A 168 -9.10 -9.01 16.36
CA TYR A 168 -7.75 -8.48 16.14
C TYR A 168 -7.57 -7.26 17.04
N PRO A 169 -6.72 -7.27 18.07
CA PRO A 169 -6.48 -6.08 18.85
C PRO A 169 -5.83 -5.02 17.96
N GLY A 170 -6.58 -3.97 17.62
CA GLY A 170 -6.09 -2.75 17.01
C GLY A 170 -5.00 -2.10 17.86
N LYS A 171 -4.28 -1.16 17.25
CA LYS A 171 -3.16 -0.46 17.89
C LYS A 171 -3.61 0.49 18.99
#